data_AF-A0A257JD88-F1
#
_entry.id   AF-A0A257JD88-F1
#
_cell.length_a   1.000
_cell.length_b   1.000
_cell.length_c   1.000
_cell.angle_alpha   90.00
_cell.angle_beta   90.00
_cell.angle_gamma   90.00
#
_symmetry.space_group_name_H-M   'P 1'
#
loop_
_entity.id
_entity.type
_entity.pdbx_description
1 polymer ?
#
loop_
_entity_poly.entity_id
_entity_poly.type
_entity_poly.pdbx_seq_one_letter_code
_entity_poly.pdbx_strand_id
1 'polypeptide(L)' 'MTDYDAILADIEARDARDSGRSAAPLRQADDADLLDTTDMTIGAAVQRAIALVEARIRR' A
#
# COMPACT_ATOMS: atom_id res chain seq x y z
N MET A 1 19.24 16.22 11.09
CA MET A 1 18.98 15.66 9.75
C MET A 1 18.82 14.17 9.97
N THR A 2 17.66 13.60 9.61
CA THR A 2 17.43 12.16 9.77
C THR A 2 18.11 11.44 8.62
N ASP A 3 18.89 10.41 8.92
CA ASP A 3 19.64 9.63 7.93
C ASP A 3 18.71 8.69 7.14
N TYR A 4 19.06 8.38 5.90
CA TYR A 4 18.25 7.50 5.04
C TYR A 4 18.07 6.12 5.67
N ASP A 5 19.14 5.53 6.17
CA ASP A 5 19.12 4.19 6.79
C ASP A 5 18.24 4.19 8.04
N ALA A 6 18.25 5.28 8.81
CA ALA A 6 17.39 5.43 9.97
C ALA A 6 15.90 5.50 9.60
N ILE A 7 15.55 6.19 8.51
CA ILE A 7 14.17 6.26 8.02
C ILE A 7 13.73 4.89 7.49
N LEU A 8 14.57 4.21 6.71
CA LEU A 8 14.27 2.89 6.17
C LEU A 8 14.02 1.88 7.30
N ALA A 9 14.90 1.82 8.30
CA ALA A 9 14.75 0.93 9.43
C ALA A 9 13.47 1.17 10.24
N ASP A 10 13.05 2.43 10.39
CA ASP A 10 11.79 2.76 11.08
C ASP A 10 10.56 2.30 10.28
N ILE A 11 10.58 2.47 8.95
CA ILE A 11 9.51 1.99 8.06
C ILE A 11 9.41 0.47 8.13
N GLU A 12 10.53 -0.25 7.99
CA GLU A 12 10.55 -1.72 8.07
C GLU A 12 10.06 -2.23 9.44
N ALA A 13 10.49 -1.60 10.52
CA ALA A 13 10.06 -1.96 11.87
C ALA A 13 8.55 -1.72 12.08
N ARG A 14 8.00 -0.66 11.48
CA ARG A 14 6.56 -0.40 11.49
C ARG A 14 5.81 -1.47 10.70
N ASP A 15 6.25 -1.80 9.49
CA ASP A 15 5.59 -2.79 8.64
C ASP A 15 5.58 -4.18 9.29
N ALA A 16 6.68 -4.58 9.93
CA ALA A 16 6.76 -5.83 10.70
C ALA A 16 5.77 -5.84 11.88
N ARG A 17 5.64 -4.72 12.59
CA ARG A 17 4.70 -4.59 13.72
C ARG A 17 3.24 -4.61 13.25
N ASP A 18 2.94 -3.89 12.18
CA ASP A 18 1.58 -3.76 11.62
C ASP A 18 1.11 -5.06 10.99
N SER A 19 1.98 -5.85 10.36
CA SER A 19 1.67 -7.18 9.84
C SER A 19 1.55 -8.26 10.93
N GLY A 20 2.33 -8.15 12.02
CA GLY A 20 2.37 -9.13 13.11
C GLY A 20 1.34 -8.93 14.23
N ARG A 21 0.56 -7.84 14.24
CA ARG A 21 -0.38 -7.56 15.34
C ARG A 21 -1.55 -8.56 15.36
N SER A 22 -1.93 -9.01 16.55
CA SER A 22 -2.99 -10.00 16.75
C SER A 22 -4.40 -9.50 16.37
N ALA A 23 -4.65 -8.19 16.52
CA ALA A 23 -5.91 -7.56 16.15
C ALA A 23 -5.76 -6.73 14.88
N ALA A 24 -6.63 -6.98 13.89
CA ALA A 24 -6.67 -6.27 12.60
C ALA A 24 -5.32 -6.19 11.86
N PRO A 25 -4.57 -7.28 11.65
CA PRO A 25 -3.24 -7.24 11.01
C PRO A 25 -3.27 -6.58 9.63
N LEU A 26 -2.15 -5.93 9.26
CA LEU A 26 -1.94 -5.43 7.90
C LEU A 26 -1.81 -6.63 6.95
N ARG A 27 -2.91 -6.97 6.28
CA ARG A 27 -2.97 -7.99 5.24
C ARG A 27 -3.90 -7.53 4.12
N GLN A 28 -3.59 -7.92 2.89
CA GLN A 28 -4.51 -7.74 1.78
C GLN A 28 -5.79 -8.55 2.03
N ALA A 29 -6.96 -7.97 1.75
CA ALA A 29 -8.23 -8.68 1.78
C ALA A 29 -8.37 -9.58 0.55
N ASP A 30 -9.15 -10.65 0.66
CA ASP A 30 -9.23 -11.69 -0.37
C ASP A 30 -9.84 -11.16 -1.70
N ASP A 31 -10.61 -10.07 -1.63
CA ASP A 31 -11.25 -9.41 -2.78
C ASP A 31 -10.60 -8.06 -3.15
N ALA A 32 -9.49 -7.69 -2.51
CA ALA A 32 -8.81 -6.43 -2.76
C ALA A 32 -7.89 -6.51 -3.98
N ASP A 33 -8.03 -5.56 -4.91
CA ASP A 33 -7.08 -5.37 -6.00
C ASP A 33 -5.75 -4.76 -5.50
N LEU A 34 -4.61 -5.30 -5.95
CA LEU A 34 -3.29 -4.74 -5.64
C LEU A 34 -2.98 -3.55 -6.56
N LEU A 35 -2.68 -2.39 -5.96
CA LEU A 35 -2.18 -1.20 -6.64
C LEU A 35 -0.75 -0.90 -6.16
N ASP A 36 0.25 -1.39 -6.88
CA ASP A 36 1.66 -1.04 -6.65
C ASP A 36 1.98 0.28 -7.36
N THR A 37 2.49 1.26 -6.61
CA THR A 37 2.80 2.61 -7.10
C THR A 37 4.29 2.91 -7.14
N THR A 38 5.16 1.91 -6.94
CA THR A 38 6.63 2.08 -6.82
C THR A 38 7.21 2.95 -7.93
N ASP A 39 6.80 2.72 -9.18
CA ASP A 39 7.28 3.42 -10.37
C ASP A 39 6.22 4.36 -11.01
N MET A 40 5.20 4.76 -10.24
CA MET A 40 4.11 5.60 -10.74
C MET A 40 4.27 7.05 -10.32
N THR A 41 3.90 7.97 -11.21
CA THR A 41 3.59 9.34 -10.79
C THR A 41 2.27 9.36 -10.00
N ILE A 42 2.07 10.39 -9.17
CA ILE A 42 0.83 10.56 -8.41
C ILE A 42 -0.40 10.54 -9.34
N GLY A 43 -0.34 11.25 -10.47
CA GLY A 43 -1.43 11.28 -11.44
C GLY A 43 -1.73 9.90 -12.04
N ALA A 44 -0.69 9.12 -12.37
CA ALA A 44 -0.86 7.77 -12.89
C ALA A 44 -1.48 6.83 -11.85
N ALA A 45 -1.03 6.89 -10.59
CA ALA A 45 -1.59 6.10 -9.50
C ALA A 45 -3.09 6.40 -9.29
N VAL A 46 -3.47 7.69 -9.30
CA VAL A 46 -4.87 8.11 -9.15
C VAL A 46 -5.73 7.60 -10.31
N GLN A 47 -5.27 7.74 -11.56
CA GLN A 47 -5.99 7.23 -12.73
C GLN A 47 -6.14 5.71 -12.68
N ARG A 48 -5.10 4.99 -12.25
CA ARG A 48 -5.14 3.53 -12.10
C ARG A 48 -6.13 3.10 -11.03
N ALA A 49 -6.18 3.79 -9.90
CA ALA A 49 -7.15 3.54 -8.84
C ALA A 49 -8.60 3.75 -9.32
N ILE A 50 -8.88 4.84 -10.03
CA ILE A 50 -10.21 5.09 -10.62
C ILE A 50 -10.61 3.94 -11.56
N ALA A 51 -9.71 3.53 -12.45
CA ALA A 51 -9.99 2.46 -13.40
C ALA A 51 -10.32 1.11 -12.73
N LEU A 52 -9.65 0.77 -11.61
CA LEU A 52 -9.94 -0.43 -10.82
C LEU A 52 -11.37 -0.38 -10.25
N VAL A 53 -11.75 0.74 -9.65
CA VAL A 53 -13.09 0.92 -9.06
C VAL A 53 -14.17 0.87 -10.14
N GLU A 54 -13.99 1.57 -11.26
CA GLU A 54 -14.98 1.54 -12.35
C GLU A 54 -15.17 0.14 -12.94
N ALA A 55 -14.09 -0.64 -13.08
CA ALA A 55 -14.17 -2.02 -13.54
C ALA A 55 -14.96 -2.92 -12.58
N ARG A 56 -14.92 -2.63 -11.27
CA ARG A 56 -15.67 -3.35 -10.25
C ARG A 56 -17.15 -2.98 -10.21
N ILE A 57 -17.47 -1.69 -10.44
CA ILE A 57 -18.86 -1.19 -10.44
C ILE A 57 -19.63 -1.59 -11.70
N ARG A 58 -18.95 -1.69 -12.85
CA ARG A 58 -19.58 -2.05 -14.13
C ARG A 58 -19.87 -3.56 -14.31
N ARG A 59 -19.50 -4.40 -13.33
CA ARG A 59 -19.82 -5.83 -13.28
C ARG A 59 -21.13 -6.07 -12.56
#